data_AF-A0AAF1BXI8-F1
#
_entry.id   AF-A0AAF1BXI8-F1
#
_cell.length_a   1.000
_cell.length_b   1.000
_cell.length_c   1.000
_cell.angle_alpha   90.00
_cell.angle_beta   90.00
_cell.angle_gamma   90.00
#
_symmetry.space_group_name_H-M   'P 1'
#
loop_
_entity.id
_entity.type
_entity.pdbx_description
1 polymer ?
#
loop_
_entity_poly.entity_id
_entity_poly.type
_entity_poly.pdbx_seq_one_letter_code
_entity_poly.pdbx_strand_id
1 'polypeptide(L)'
;MFCHHIGSNRCPPSYIAQHPQLGLCSQIHLSRSGVATLCGVGIAWHAGRGWGHGYPTNDANRLAIGIEPEGDGISAWPAEQLDAYYRCVAAILWFLGKRATPETCTSHWEYSYQAQGKWDPGAGNGRSGALMDMNVFRREVNKYIDNPPFNKETELSFDKIETRYRSRVNGSNIEMRPIDALLNADAHAFVARANTEDIKDLIVKGFDAINARLTALEAK
;
A
#
# COMPACT_ATOMS: atom_id res chain seq x y z
N MET A 1 2.86 7.67 -1.90
CA MET A 1 2.13 6.74 -2.77
C MET A 1 3.11 5.93 -3.56
N PHE A 2 2.94 4.62 -3.58
CA PHE A 2 3.79 3.68 -4.29
C PHE A 2 2.92 2.92 -5.31
N CYS A 3 3.21 3.14 -6.59
CA CYS A 3 2.42 2.65 -7.70
C CYS A 3 2.96 1.30 -8.19
N HIS A 4 2.06 0.34 -8.38
CA HIS A 4 2.35 -1.03 -8.80
C HIS A 4 1.48 -1.50 -9.98
N HIS A 5 1.71 -2.75 -10.38
CA HIS A 5 0.74 -3.66 -10.98
C HIS A 5 0.90 -5.04 -10.32
N ILE A 6 -0.19 -5.78 -10.13
CA ILE A 6 -0.19 -7.05 -9.37
C ILE A 6 0.62 -8.17 -10.06
N GLY A 7 0.71 -8.14 -11.39
CA GLY A 7 1.26 -9.21 -12.22
C GLY A 7 0.19 -10.18 -12.74
N SER A 8 -1.09 -9.85 -12.57
CA SER A 8 -2.23 -10.62 -13.06
C SER A 8 -3.40 -9.70 -13.41
N ASN A 9 -4.10 -10.00 -14.49
CA ASN A 9 -5.35 -9.33 -14.89
C ASN A 9 -6.57 -9.72 -14.04
N ARG A 10 -6.41 -10.63 -13.08
CA ARG A 10 -7.44 -11.00 -12.11
C ARG A 10 -6.78 -11.43 -10.80
N CYS A 11 -7.08 -10.70 -9.73
CA CYS A 11 -6.57 -11.01 -8.40
C CYS A 11 -7.59 -10.53 -7.37
N PRO A 12 -8.09 -11.39 -6.48
CA PRO A 12 -9.05 -10.95 -5.48
C PRO A 12 -8.35 -10.05 -4.43
N PRO A 13 -9.03 -9.02 -3.89
CA PRO A 13 -8.49 -8.18 -2.83
C PRO A 13 -8.01 -8.94 -1.59
N SER A 14 -8.60 -10.13 -1.32
CA SER A 14 -8.20 -11.00 -0.21
C SER A 14 -6.76 -11.51 -0.35
N TYR A 15 -6.29 -11.74 -1.58
CA TYR A 15 -4.90 -12.14 -1.82
C TYR A 15 -3.92 -11.02 -1.45
N ILE A 16 -4.29 -9.76 -1.72
CA ILE A 16 -3.49 -8.59 -1.34
C ILE A 16 -3.51 -8.35 0.17
N ALA A 17 -4.66 -8.59 0.81
CA ALA A 17 -4.82 -8.46 2.26
C ALA A 17 -4.08 -9.55 3.06
N GLN A 18 -3.94 -10.75 2.49
CA GLN A 18 -3.46 -11.96 3.18
C GLN A 18 -2.41 -12.69 2.34
N HIS A 19 -1.50 -11.95 1.72
CA HIS A 19 -0.48 -12.52 0.86
C HIS A 19 0.38 -13.52 1.64
N PRO A 20 0.59 -14.76 1.13
CA PRO A 20 1.10 -15.86 1.94
C PRO A 20 2.50 -15.61 2.54
N GLN A 21 3.33 -14.81 1.86
CA GLN A 21 4.68 -14.47 2.35
C GLN A 21 4.78 -13.08 2.99
N LEU A 22 3.82 -12.19 2.74
CA LEU A 22 3.95 -10.76 3.04
C LEU A 22 2.90 -10.27 4.05
N GLY A 23 1.87 -11.07 4.34
CA GLY A 23 0.69 -10.59 5.04
C GLY A 23 -0.02 -9.53 4.20
N LEU A 24 -0.19 -8.32 4.75
CA LEU A 24 -0.67 -7.19 3.96
C LEU A 24 0.40 -6.80 2.93
N CYS A 25 0.20 -7.16 1.65
CA CYS A 25 1.18 -6.81 0.63
C CYS A 25 0.99 -5.38 0.15
N SER A 26 -0.23 -4.85 0.12
CA SER A 26 -0.53 -3.45 -0.21
C SER A 26 -1.82 -2.99 0.46
N GLN A 27 -1.95 -1.71 0.77
CA GLN A 27 -3.14 -1.18 1.44
C GLN A 27 -4.35 -1.15 0.51
N ILE A 28 -4.15 -0.91 -0.78
CA ILE A 28 -5.24 -0.75 -1.75
C ILE A 28 -5.09 -1.75 -2.90
N HIS A 29 -6.15 -2.50 -3.17
CA HIS A 29 -6.34 -3.22 -4.43
C HIS A 29 -7.18 -2.39 -5.39
N LEU A 30 -6.92 -2.46 -6.70
CA LEU A 30 -7.74 -1.80 -7.73
C LEU A 30 -8.09 -2.76 -8.87
N SER A 31 -9.37 -3.09 -9.02
CA SER A 31 -9.82 -3.99 -10.09
C SER A 31 -9.67 -3.38 -11.49
N ARG A 32 -9.67 -4.23 -12.53
CA ARG A 32 -9.73 -3.77 -13.94
C ARG A 32 -10.96 -2.94 -14.29
N SER A 33 -12.01 -3.02 -13.46
CA SER A 33 -13.23 -2.23 -13.61
C SER A 33 -13.25 -0.93 -12.79
N GLY A 34 -12.11 -0.52 -12.24
CA GLY A 34 -11.98 0.72 -11.46
C GLY A 34 -12.51 0.64 -10.02
N VAL A 35 -12.78 -0.56 -9.48
CA VAL A 35 -13.20 -0.71 -8.08
C VAL A 35 -11.98 -0.77 -7.17
N ALA A 36 -11.80 0.27 -6.36
CA ALA A 36 -10.77 0.29 -5.31
C ALA A 36 -11.29 -0.40 -4.04
N THR A 37 -10.50 -1.33 -3.51
CA THR A 37 -10.78 -2.03 -2.25
C THR A 37 -9.65 -1.75 -1.25
N LEU A 38 -9.99 -1.26 -0.06
CA LEU A 38 -9.06 -1.19 1.06
C LEU A 38 -8.82 -2.60 1.60
N CYS A 39 -7.59 -3.10 1.46
CA CYS A 39 -7.17 -4.43 1.87
C CYS A 39 -6.73 -4.48 3.34
N GLY A 40 -6.20 -3.37 3.87
CA GLY A 40 -5.77 -3.26 5.25
C GLY A 40 -5.21 -1.88 5.59
N VAL A 41 -4.99 -1.63 6.89
CA VAL A 41 -4.42 -0.39 7.42
C VAL A 41 -3.14 -0.73 8.21
N GLY A 42 -2.12 0.12 8.11
CA GLY A 42 -0.80 -0.09 8.68
C GLY A 42 0.28 -0.23 7.60
N ILE A 43 1.46 -0.71 8.00
CA ILE A 43 2.57 -0.96 7.08
C ILE A 43 2.25 -2.20 6.23
N ALA A 44 2.28 -2.03 4.91
CA ALA A 44 2.19 -3.11 3.94
C ALA A 44 3.57 -3.35 3.30
N TRP A 45 3.84 -4.59 2.89
CA TRP A 45 5.15 -4.99 2.37
C TRP A 45 5.17 -5.05 0.84
N HIS A 46 5.22 -3.89 0.17
CA HIS A 46 5.10 -3.79 -1.30
C HIS A 46 6.39 -3.35 -2.03
N ALA A 47 7.27 -2.57 -1.40
CA ALA A 47 8.37 -1.88 -2.09
C ALA A 47 9.66 -2.70 -2.26
N GLY A 48 9.88 -3.72 -1.42
CA GLY A 48 11.09 -4.55 -1.48
C GLY A 48 12.41 -3.80 -1.29
N ARG A 49 13.46 -4.24 -2.00
CA ARG A 49 14.81 -3.64 -1.96
C ARG A 49 14.94 -2.60 -3.06
N GLY A 50 15.47 -1.44 -2.73
CA GLY A 50 15.57 -0.31 -3.66
C GLY A 50 16.14 0.94 -3.00
N TRP A 51 16.21 2.02 -3.76
CA TRP A 51 16.62 3.35 -3.30
C TRP A 51 16.09 4.44 -4.24
N GLY A 52 16.09 5.70 -3.77
CA GLY A 52 15.76 6.86 -4.60
C GLY A 52 14.56 7.65 -4.10
N HIS A 53 14.35 8.82 -4.70
CA HIS A 53 13.16 9.67 -4.49
C HIS A 53 12.84 9.96 -3.02
N GLY A 54 13.87 10.15 -2.18
CA GLY A 54 13.71 10.47 -0.77
C GLY A 54 13.31 9.28 0.12
N TYR A 55 13.18 8.06 -0.42
CA TYR A 55 12.92 6.87 0.37
C TYR A 55 14.21 6.28 0.96
N PRO A 56 14.16 5.78 2.21
CA PRO A 56 15.25 5.03 2.81
C PRO A 56 15.60 3.79 1.99
N THR A 57 16.90 3.53 1.82
CA THR A 57 17.38 2.34 1.11
C THR A 57 16.85 1.05 1.75
N ASN A 58 16.20 0.21 0.95
CA ASN A 58 15.55 -1.05 1.33
C ASN A 58 14.44 -0.95 2.38
N ASP A 59 13.88 0.25 2.63
CA ASP A 59 12.96 0.46 3.75
C ASP A 59 11.91 1.55 3.44
N ALA A 60 11.39 1.55 2.21
CA ALA A 60 10.36 2.48 1.76
C ALA A 60 8.96 2.18 2.33
N ASN A 61 8.66 0.92 2.67
CA ASN A 61 7.32 0.46 3.09
C ASN A 61 6.72 1.28 4.23
N ARG A 62 7.52 1.61 5.25
CA ARG A 62 7.04 2.36 6.42
C ARG A 62 6.69 3.82 6.14
N LEU A 63 7.09 4.36 4.98
CA LEU A 63 6.81 5.74 4.57
C LEU A 63 5.84 5.82 3.38
N ALA A 64 5.24 4.71 2.98
CA ALA A 64 4.45 4.63 1.76
C ALA A 64 3.11 3.94 1.96
N ILE A 65 2.14 4.39 1.16
CA ILE A 65 0.89 3.68 0.91
C ILE A 65 1.03 3.09 -0.49
N GLY A 66 0.95 1.77 -0.57
CA GLY A 66 0.89 1.00 -1.79
C GLY A 66 -0.52 0.93 -2.36
N ILE A 67 -0.59 0.86 -3.68
CA ILE A 67 -1.80 0.55 -4.44
C ILE A 67 -1.44 -0.45 -5.54
N GLU A 68 -2.20 -1.53 -5.59
CA GLU A 68 -1.99 -2.72 -6.41
C GLU A 68 -3.16 -2.91 -7.38
N PRO A 69 -3.11 -2.30 -8.57
CA PRO A 69 -4.09 -2.56 -9.60
C PRO A 69 -3.90 -3.92 -10.27
N GLU A 70 -5.00 -4.57 -10.60
CA GLU A 70 -5.02 -5.74 -11.48
C GLU A 70 -4.46 -5.40 -12.86
N GLY A 71 -3.31 -5.96 -13.17
CA GLY A 71 -2.68 -5.86 -14.48
C GLY A 71 -1.50 -6.83 -14.54
N ASP A 72 -1.28 -7.44 -15.69
CA ASP A 72 -0.08 -8.22 -15.99
C ASP A 72 1.13 -7.34 -16.42
N GLY A 73 0.94 -6.02 -16.44
CA GLY A 73 1.93 -5.03 -16.89
C GLY A 73 2.13 -4.94 -18.41
N ILE A 74 1.51 -5.83 -19.18
CA ILE A 74 1.67 -5.98 -20.63
C ILE A 74 0.40 -5.53 -21.34
N SER A 75 -0.74 -6.07 -20.93
CA SER A 75 -2.06 -5.78 -21.45
C SER A 75 -2.45 -4.32 -21.20
N ALA A 76 -3.25 -3.76 -22.10
CA ALA A 76 -3.73 -2.39 -22.00
C ALA A 76 -4.42 -2.14 -20.65
N TRP A 77 -4.11 -0.98 -20.06
CA TRP A 77 -4.82 -0.43 -18.93
C TRP A 77 -6.22 0.00 -19.37
N PRO A 78 -7.31 -0.60 -18.85
CA PRO A 78 -8.66 -0.11 -19.09
C PRO A 78 -8.77 1.35 -18.66
N ALA A 79 -9.47 2.16 -19.46
CA ALA A 79 -9.59 3.59 -19.19
C ALA A 79 -10.20 3.87 -17.81
N GLU A 80 -11.23 3.10 -17.41
CA GLU A 80 -11.87 3.22 -16.10
C GLU A 80 -10.95 2.84 -14.93
N GLN A 81 -10.10 1.82 -15.12
CA GLN A 81 -9.11 1.45 -14.11
C GLN A 81 -8.07 2.55 -13.96
N LEU A 82 -7.54 3.07 -15.07
CA LEU A 82 -6.51 4.10 -15.05
C LEU A 82 -7.03 5.42 -14.47
N ASP A 83 -8.27 5.78 -14.78
CA ASP A 83 -8.97 6.91 -14.18
C ASP A 83 -9.13 6.76 -12.66
N ALA A 84 -9.64 5.61 -12.22
CA ALA A 84 -9.76 5.29 -10.80
C ALA A 84 -8.38 5.29 -10.10
N TYR A 85 -7.34 4.81 -10.77
CA TYR A 85 -5.97 4.80 -10.26
C TYR A 85 -5.50 6.23 -9.97
N TYR A 86 -5.64 7.14 -10.93
CA TYR A 86 -5.28 8.55 -10.75
C TYR A 86 -6.06 9.20 -9.61
N ARG A 87 -7.37 8.97 -9.54
CA ARG A 87 -8.23 9.54 -8.49
C ARG A 87 -7.87 9.03 -7.11
N CYS A 88 -7.58 7.73 -6.95
CA CYS A 88 -7.20 7.16 -5.66
C CYS A 88 -5.89 7.78 -5.14
N VAL A 89 -4.88 7.86 -6.01
CA VAL A 89 -3.58 8.48 -5.67
C VAL A 89 -3.77 9.97 -5.37
N ALA A 90 -4.55 10.68 -6.18
CA ALA A 90 -4.83 12.10 -6.01
C ALA A 90 -5.56 12.40 -4.70
N ALA A 91 -6.59 11.61 -4.35
CA ALA A 91 -7.36 11.80 -3.12
C ALA A 91 -6.47 11.73 -1.88
N ILE A 92 -5.56 10.75 -1.81
CA ILE A 92 -4.63 10.60 -0.68
C ILE A 92 -3.64 11.76 -0.63
N LEU A 93 -3.01 12.09 -1.77
CA LEU A 93 -2.02 13.17 -1.79
C LEU A 93 -2.65 14.54 -1.50
N TRP A 94 -3.83 14.81 -2.04
CA TRP A 94 -4.61 16.00 -1.77
C TRP A 94 -4.93 16.12 -0.27
N PHE A 95 -5.43 15.03 0.35
CA PHE A 95 -5.71 15.00 1.79
C PHE A 95 -4.46 15.29 2.63
N LEU A 96 -3.30 14.80 2.20
CA LEU A 96 -2.01 15.04 2.86
C LEU A 96 -1.40 16.42 2.55
N GLY A 97 -2.05 17.26 1.74
CA GLY A 97 -1.53 18.55 1.29
C GLY A 97 -0.28 18.43 0.40
N LYS A 98 -0.15 17.33 -0.35
CA LYS A 98 1.01 17.02 -1.19
C LYS A 98 0.63 17.02 -2.67
N ARG A 99 1.58 17.42 -3.52
CA ARG A 99 1.50 17.21 -4.98
C ARG A 99 1.96 15.80 -5.34
N ALA A 100 1.62 15.33 -6.54
CA ALA A 100 2.25 14.14 -7.13
C ALA A 100 3.61 14.53 -7.72
N THR A 101 4.67 14.11 -7.04
CA THR A 101 6.09 14.32 -7.37
C THR A 101 6.80 12.97 -7.27
N PRO A 102 8.04 12.81 -7.77
CA PRO A 102 8.77 11.55 -7.58
C PRO A 102 8.86 11.15 -6.09
N GLU A 103 9.02 12.10 -5.18
CA GLU A 103 9.15 11.85 -3.73
C GLU A 103 7.84 11.41 -3.05
N THR A 104 6.70 11.71 -3.65
CA THR A 104 5.37 11.48 -3.05
C THR A 104 4.52 10.48 -3.84
N CYS A 105 4.87 10.23 -5.10
CA CYS A 105 4.20 9.35 -6.05
C CYS A 105 5.26 8.66 -6.93
N THR A 106 5.81 7.56 -6.42
CA THR A 106 6.87 6.79 -7.07
C THR A 106 6.33 5.47 -7.59
N SER A 107 6.85 4.96 -8.70
CA SER A 107 6.63 3.57 -9.10
C SER A 107 7.57 2.61 -8.39
N HIS A 108 7.21 1.34 -8.40
CA HIS A 108 8.11 0.28 -7.97
C HIS A 108 9.36 0.16 -8.83
N TRP A 109 9.25 0.40 -10.13
CA TRP A 109 10.42 0.43 -11.00
C TRP A 109 11.34 1.62 -10.69
N GLU A 110 10.80 2.80 -10.39
CA GLU A 110 11.60 3.99 -10.03
C GLU A 110 12.49 3.72 -8.79
N TYR A 111 12.04 2.86 -7.88
CA TYR A 111 12.76 2.53 -6.64
C TYR A 111 13.56 1.22 -6.70
N SER A 112 13.01 0.15 -7.31
CA SER A 112 13.54 -1.23 -7.21
C SER A 112 14.05 -1.82 -8.52
N TYR A 113 14.00 -1.11 -9.66
CA TYR A 113 14.47 -1.66 -10.93
C TYR A 113 15.95 -2.05 -10.88
N GLN A 114 16.81 -1.16 -10.40
CA GLN A 114 18.26 -1.42 -10.31
C GLN A 114 18.60 -2.48 -9.25
N ALA A 115 17.80 -2.59 -8.18
CA ALA A 115 18.06 -3.49 -7.07
C ALA A 115 17.55 -4.92 -7.31
N GLN A 116 16.43 -5.07 -8.02
CA GLN A 116 15.67 -6.32 -8.10
C GLN A 116 15.09 -6.62 -9.49
N GLY A 117 15.27 -5.74 -10.48
CA GLY A 117 14.66 -5.88 -11.80
C GLY A 117 13.14 -5.67 -11.81
N LYS A 118 12.59 -5.08 -10.75
CA LYS A 118 11.16 -4.72 -10.66
C LYS A 118 10.85 -3.63 -11.68
N TRP A 119 9.85 -3.87 -12.52
CA TRP A 119 9.52 -3.00 -13.65
C TRP A 119 8.07 -2.48 -13.57
N ASP A 120 7.38 -2.73 -12.46
CA ASP A 120 6.00 -2.33 -12.25
C ASP A 120 5.82 -0.85 -11.82
N PRO A 121 4.69 -0.19 -12.19
CA PRO A 121 3.72 -0.58 -13.20
C PRO A 121 4.33 -0.63 -14.62
N GLY A 122 3.88 -1.63 -15.36
CA GLY A 122 4.18 -1.76 -16.78
C GLY A 122 3.38 -0.76 -17.62
N ALA A 123 3.88 -0.45 -18.82
CA ALA A 123 3.28 0.53 -19.72
C ALA A 123 1.90 0.11 -20.26
N GLY A 124 1.57 -1.18 -20.24
CA GLY A 124 0.32 -1.70 -20.81
C GLY A 124 0.22 -1.50 -22.33
N ASN A 125 1.35 -1.54 -23.04
CA ASN A 125 1.41 -1.30 -24.48
C ASN A 125 1.68 -2.58 -25.30
N GLY A 126 1.42 -3.75 -24.71
CA GLY A 126 1.68 -5.06 -25.33
C GLY A 126 3.12 -5.55 -25.21
N ARG A 127 4.02 -4.80 -24.57
CA ARG A 127 5.43 -5.16 -24.43
C ARG A 127 5.82 -5.40 -22.97
N SER A 128 6.29 -6.61 -22.68
CA SER A 128 6.89 -6.95 -21.38
C SER A 128 8.13 -6.10 -21.08
N GLY A 129 8.27 -5.65 -19.84
CA GLY A 129 9.37 -4.78 -19.40
C GLY A 129 9.26 -3.32 -19.86
N ALA A 130 8.22 -2.95 -20.61
CA ALA A 130 7.96 -1.55 -20.91
C ALA A 130 7.47 -0.85 -19.64
N LEU A 131 8.14 0.23 -19.26
CA LEU A 131 7.86 0.97 -18.02
C LEU A 131 6.76 2.00 -18.25
N MET A 132 5.80 2.08 -17.32
CA MET A 132 4.83 3.18 -17.32
C MET A 132 5.56 4.52 -17.18
N ASP A 133 5.20 5.49 -18.02
CA ASP A 133 5.72 6.86 -17.90
C ASP A 133 5.11 7.53 -16.66
N MET A 134 5.91 7.59 -15.61
CA MET A 134 5.47 8.15 -14.34
C MET A 134 5.38 9.68 -14.36
N ASN A 135 6.00 10.38 -15.32
CA ASN A 135 5.80 11.82 -15.48
C ASN A 135 4.42 12.10 -16.06
N VAL A 136 3.98 11.29 -17.02
CA VAL A 136 2.59 11.29 -17.52
C VAL A 136 1.64 10.93 -16.38
N PHE A 137 1.91 9.85 -15.65
CA PHE A 137 1.07 9.42 -14.53
C PHE A 137 0.90 10.53 -13.48
N ARG A 138 2.00 11.11 -12.99
CA ARG A 138 1.98 12.20 -11.99
C ARG A 138 1.27 13.44 -12.52
N ARG A 139 1.38 13.76 -13.81
CA ARG A 139 0.62 14.87 -14.41
C ARG A 139 -0.88 14.60 -14.35
N GLU A 140 -1.34 13.41 -14.69
CA GLU A 140 -2.78 13.06 -14.61
C GLU A 140 -3.30 13.07 -13.16
N VAL A 141 -2.50 12.56 -12.21
CA VAL A 141 -2.82 12.67 -10.77
C VAL A 141 -2.93 14.12 -10.33
N ASN A 142 -1.98 14.98 -10.72
CA ASN A 142 -2.00 16.39 -10.36
C ASN A 142 -3.22 17.12 -10.93
N LYS A 143 -3.75 16.74 -12.11
CA LYS A 143 -5.02 17.32 -12.62
C LYS A 143 -6.17 17.13 -11.63
N TYR A 144 -6.23 15.96 -10.99
CA TYR A 144 -7.21 15.66 -9.96
C TYR A 144 -6.92 16.34 -8.63
N ILE A 145 -5.65 16.55 -8.27
CA ILE A 145 -5.28 17.35 -7.08
C ILE A 145 -5.68 18.81 -7.27
N ASP A 146 -5.44 19.37 -8.46
CA ASP A 146 -5.72 20.77 -8.81
C ASP A 146 -7.23 21.01 -9.01
N ASN A 147 -7.97 19.97 -9.42
CA ASN A 147 -9.41 20.01 -9.65
C ASN A 147 -10.10 18.84 -8.95
N PRO A 148 -10.11 18.80 -7.61
CA PRO A 148 -10.64 17.66 -6.87
C PRO A 148 -12.10 17.43 -7.25
N PRO A 149 -12.43 16.33 -7.97
CA PRO A 149 -13.81 16.02 -8.35
C PRO A 149 -14.62 15.61 -7.13
N PHE A 150 -13.95 15.47 -5.98
CA PHE A 150 -14.50 15.18 -4.67
C PHE A 150 -15.11 16.44 -4.00
N ASN A 151 -14.93 17.64 -4.57
CA ASN A 151 -15.43 18.91 -4.03
C ASN A 151 -16.61 19.54 -4.80
N LYS A 152 -17.07 18.96 -5.92
CA LYS A 152 -18.25 19.48 -6.64
C LYS A 152 -19.51 18.89 -5.99
N GLU A 153 -20.13 19.69 -5.12
CA GLU A 153 -21.31 19.39 -4.28
C GLU A 153 -21.12 18.50 -3.05
N THR A 154 -19.88 18.17 -2.73
CA THR A 154 -19.57 17.58 -1.43
C THR A 154 -18.40 18.36 -0.86
N GLU A 155 -18.67 19.25 0.11
CA GLU A 155 -17.89 19.09 1.33
C GLU A 155 -17.80 17.57 1.58
N LEU A 156 -16.69 17.04 2.10
CA LEU A 156 -16.86 15.88 2.95
C LEU A 156 -17.82 16.32 4.06
N SER A 157 -19.11 16.29 3.76
CA SER A 157 -20.14 16.26 4.73
C SER A 157 -19.84 14.93 5.36
N PHE A 158 -19.25 15.04 6.53
CA PHE A 158 -19.24 13.98 7.51
C PHE A 158 -20.68 13.71 8.00
N ASP A 159 -21.73 14.03 7.23
CA ASP A 159 -23.12 13.69 7.50
C ASP A 159 -23.34 12.18 7.54
N LYS A 160 -22.48 11.39 6.88
CA LYS A 160 -22.43 9.93 7.03
C LYS A 160 -21.34 9.43 7.99
N ILE A 161 -20.64 10.30 8.72
CA ILE A 161 -19.76 9.84 9.80
C ILE A 161 -20.55 9.09 10.87
N GLU A 162 -21.85 9.37 10.99
CA GLU A 162 -22.75 8.63 11.88
C GLU A 162 -23.30 7.34 11.27
N THR A 163 -23.20 7.17 9.94
CA THR A 163 -23.69 5.95 9.28
C THR A 163 -22.82 4.77 9.67
N ARG A 164 -23.46 3.71 10.15
CA ARG A 164 -22.78 2.46 10.48
C ARG A 164 -22.68 1.57 9.24
N TYR A 165 -21.53 0.94 9.08
CA TYR A 165 -21.26 -0.02 8.02
C TYR A 165 -20.96 -1.37 8.65
N ARG A 166 -21.60 -2.42 8.14
CA ARG A 166 -21.30 -3.80 8.54
C ARG A 166 -19.90 -4.19 8.09
N SER A 167 -19.15 -4.84 8.97
CA SER A 167 -17.86 -5.45 8.67
C SER A 167 -17.96 -6.39 7.47
N ARG A 168 -16.96 -6.33 6.59
CA ARG A 168 -16.83 -7.23 5.44
C ARG A 168 -16.10 -8.53 5.78
N VAL A 169 -15.64 -8.69 7.02
CA VAL A 169 -14.96 -9.91 7.49
C VAL A 169 -16.00 -11.02 7.68
N ASN A 170 -15.76 -12.18 7.07
CA ASN A 170 -16.68 -13.32 7.18
C ASN A 170 -16.87 -13.73 8.65
N GLY A 171 -18.12 -13.91 9.08
CA GLY A 171 -18.48 -14.21 10.47
C GLY A 171 -18.51 -13.00 11.41
N SER A 172 -18.13 -11.80 10.96
CA SER A 172 -18.21 -10.60 11.78
C SER A 172 -19.61 -9.99 11.76
N ASN A 173 -20.12 -9.67 12.95
CA ASN A 173 -21.38 -8.94 13.13
C ASN A 173 -21.14 -7.47 13.55
N ILE A 174 -19.89 -7.00 13.46
CA ILE A 174 -19.56 -5.63 13.86
C ILE A 174 -20.14 -4.65 12.86
N GLU A 175 -20.75 -3.58 13.38
CA GLU A 175 -21.25 -2.45 12.61
C GLU A 175 -20.65 -1.16 13.20
N MET A 176 -19.93 -0.39 12.40
CA MET A 176 -19.13 0.73 12.88
C MET A 176 -19.24 1.94 11.97
N ARG A 177 -19.13 3.12 12.56
CA ARG A 177 -18.99 4.36 11.81
C ARG A 177 -17.63 4.43 11.13
N PRO A 178 -17.47 5.22 10.05
CA PRO A 178 -16.16 5.48 9.46
C PRO A 178 -15.12 5.98 10.48
N ILE A 179 -15.52 6.82 11.43
CA ILE A 179 -14.61 7.31 12.48
C ILE A 179 -14.23 6.21 13.48
N ASP A 180 -15.18 5.35 13.85
CA ASP A 180 -14.90 4.20 14.73
C ASP A 180 -13.94 3.22 14.03
N ALA A 181 -14.10 3.02 12.72
CA ALA A 181 -13.19 2.21 11.92
C ALA A 181 -11.78 2.79 11.88
N LEU A 182 -11.65 4.11 11.71
CA LEU A 182 -10.36 4.81 11.70
C LEU A 182 -9.66 4.71 13.06
N LEU A 183 -10.39 4.97 14.15
CA LEU A 183 -9.87 4.87 15.52
C LEU A 183 -9.49 3.44 15.88
N ASN A 184 -10.30 2.45 15.48
CA ASN A 184 -9.95 1.03 15.66
C ASN A 184 -8.71 0.65 14.86
N ALA A 185 -8.59 1.12 13.62
CA ALA A 185 -7.42 0.85 12.80
C ALA A 185 -6.14 1.42 13.42
N ASP A 186 -6.20 2.65 13.96
CA ASP A 186 -5.10 3.26 14.72
C ASP A 186 -4.75 2.46 15.97
N ALA A 187 -5.75 2.10 16.78
CA ALA A 187 -5.57 1.27 17.97
C ALA A 187 -4.97 -0.10 17.65
N HIS A 188 -5.46 -0.77 16.60
CA HIS A 188 -4.90 -2.05 16.15
C HIS A 188 -3.47 -1.91 15.64
N ALA A 189 -3.15 -0.85 14.90
CA ALA A 189 -1.79 -0.57 14.45
C ALA A 189 -0.84 -0.35 15.64
N PHE A 190 -1.26 0.40 16.65
CA PHE A 190 -0.49 0.60 17.88
C PHE A 190 -0.29 -0.70 18.66
N VAL A 191 -1.36 -1.48 18.87
CA VAL A 191 -1.29 -2.76 19.60
C VAL A 191 -0.40 -3.77 18.85
N ALA A 192 -0.50 -3.84 17.52
CA ALA A 192 0.37 -4.68 16.71
C ALA A 192 1.85 -4.30 16.85
N ARG A 193 2.17 -2.99 16.85
CA ARG A 193 3.52 -2.47 17.11
C ARG A 193 4.01 -2.87 18.50
N ALA A 194 3.21 -2.60 19.54
CA ALA A 194 3.57 -2.90 20.93
C ALA A 194 3.81 -4.41 21.15
N ASN A 195 2.92 -5.27 20.63
CA ASN A 195 3.10 -6.71 20.71
C ASN A 195 4.36 -7.18 19.98
N THR A 196 4.71 -6.55 18.85
CA THR A 196 5.92 -6.87 18.09
C THR A 196 7.19 -6.45 18.85
N GLU A 197 7.16 -5.31 19.54
CA GLU A 197 8.23 -4.87 20.44
C GLU A 197 8.42 -5.86 21.60
N ASP A 198 7.34 -6.29 22.24
CA ASP A 198 7.39 -7.28 23.33
C ASP A 198 7.93 -8.63 22.86
N ILE A 199 7.49 -9.11 21.69
CA ILE A 199 8.00 -10.35 21.08
C ILE A 199 9.49 -10.23 20.77
N LYS A 200 9.92 -9.10 20.20
CA LYS A 200 11.34 -8.83 19.93
C LYS A 200 12.16 -8.91 21.21
N ASP A 201 11.71 -8.29 22.29
CA ASP A 201 12.41 -8.32 23.58
C ASP A 201 12.50 -9.73 24.17
N LEU A 202 11.44 -10.53 24.05
CA LEU A 202 11.43 -11.93 24.46
C LEU A 202 12.44 -12.76 23.65
N ILE A 203 12.49 -12.56 22.33
CA ILE A 203 13.42 -13.25 21.45
C ILE A 203 14.86 -12.88 21.79
N VAL A 204 15.18 -11.59 21.97
CA VAL A 204 16.52 -11.12 22.32
C VAL A 204 16.97 -11.75 23.64
N LYS A 205 16.14 -11.70 24.69
CA LYS A 205 16.44 -12.32 25.99
C LYS A 205 16.66 -13.83 25.87
N GLY A 206 15.86 -14.51 25.06
CA GLY A 206 16.02 -15.94 24.80
C GLY A 206 17.35 -16.25 24.11
N PHE A 207 17.74 -15.44 23.13
CA PHE A 207 19.00 -15.59 22.41
C PHE A 207 20.21 -15.35 23.32
N ASP A 208 20.17 -14.31 24.15
CA ASP A 208 21.21 -14.02 25.14
C ASP A 208 21.40 -15.17 26.14
N ALA A 209 20.29 -15.75 26.62
CA ALA A 209 20.33 -16.89 27.54
C ALA A 209 20.92 -18.15 26.89
N ILE A 210 20.64 -18.39 25.61
CA ILE A 210 21.24 -19.50 24.85
C ILE A 210 22.73 -19.26 24.65
N ASN A 211 23.14 -18.06 24.24
CA ASN A 211 24.55 -17.72 24.04
C ASN A 211 25.34 -17.88 25.34
N ALA A 212 24.82 -17.39 26.47
CA ALA A 212 25.47 -17.56 27.77
C ALA A 212 25.68 -19.04 28.14
N ARG A 213 24.69 -19.90 27.85
CA ARG A 213 24.82 -21.36 28.04
C ARG A 213 25.86 -21.98 27.12
N LEU A 214 25.91 -21.55 25.86
CA LEU A 214 26.88 -22.03 24.88
C LEU A 214 28.31 -21.68 25.31
N THR A 215 28.56 -20.42 25.68
CA THR A 215 29.85 -19.96 26.19
C THR A 215 30.29 -20.74 27.44
N ALA A 216 29.35 -21.05 28.35
CA ALA A 216 29.65 -21.84 29.54
C ALA A 216 29.99 -23.31 29.24
N LEU A 217 29.47 -23.87 28.13
CA LEU A 217 29.82 -25.22 27.67
C LEU A 217 31.18 -25.23 26.97
N GLU A 218 31.47 -24.21 26.15
CA GLU A 218 32.76 -24.08 25.45
C GLU A 218 33.94 -23.81 26.41
N ALA A 219 33.66 -23.30 27.60
CA ALA A 219 34.66 -23.07 28.65
C ALA A 219 35.01 -24.32 29.47
N LYS A 220 34.40 -25.48 29.20
CA LYS A 220 34.70 -26.77 29.83
C LYS A 220 35.51 -27.66 28.90
#